data_AF-A0A1J5SBB9-F1
#
_entry.id   AF-A0A1J5SBB9-F1
#
_cell.length_a   1.000
_cell.length_b   1.000
_cell.length_c   1.000
_cell.angle_alpha   90.00
_cell.angle_beta   90.00
_cell.angle_gamma   90.00
#
_symmetry.space_group_name_H-M   'P 1'
#
loop_
_entity.id
_entity.type
_entity.pdbx_description
1 polymer ?
#
loop_
_entity_poly.entity_id
_entity_poly.type
_entity_poly.pdbx_seq_one_letter_code
_entity_poly.pdbx_strand_id
1 'polypeptide(L)' 'MGNVTNREPYQQAYYPPAPTGLTRFMRTCLVWQLYRFVAINIKMLKLIAKSHH' A
#
# COMPACT_ATOMS: atom_id res chain seq x y z
N MET A 1 8.65 -32.58 -27.09
CA MET A 1 7.89 -32.20 -25.89
C MET A 1 8.12 -30.70 -25.66
N GLY A 2 7.27 -29.86 -26.24
CA GLY A 2 7.48 -28.41 -26.29
C GLY A 2 7.12 -27.74 -24.96
N ASN A 3 7.90 -26.74 -24.56
CA ASN A 3 7.65 -25.94 -23.37
C ASN A 3 6.45 -25.02 -23.60
N VAL A 4 5.32 -25.32 -22.95
CA VAL A 4 4.11 -24.50 -23.02
C VAL A 4 4.23 -23.37 -21.99
N THR A 5 4.70 -22.20 -22.41
CA THR A 5 4.66 -21.00 -21.57
C THR A 5 3.37 -20.22 -21.85
N ASN A 6 2.27 -20.63 -21.23
CA ASN A 6 1.02 -19.89 -21.27
C ASN A 6 1.07 -18.74 -20.24
N ARG A 7 1.23 -17.50 -20.70
CA ARG A 7 1.27 -16.27 -19.90
C ARG A 7 0.11 -15.35 -20.29
N GLU A 8 -1.11 -15.86 -20.26
CA GLU A 8 -2.31 -15.05 -20.50
C GLU A 8 -2.70 -14.30 -19.19
N PRO A 9 -3.00 -12.99 -19.24
CA PRO A 9 -3.55 -12.27 -18.08
C PRO A 9 -4.99 -12.75 -17.80
N TYR A 10 -5.48 -12.62 -16.57
CA TYR A 10 -6.84 -12.99 -16.10
C TYR A 10 -7.13 -14.47 -15.77
N GLN A 11 -6.12 -15.34 -15.65
CA GLN A 11 -6.29 -16.65 -15.02
C GLN A 11 -6.49 -16.52 -13.49
N GLN A 12 -7.23 -17.44 -12.88
CA GLN A 12 -7.52 -17.49 -11.43
C GLN A 12 -6.26 -17.60 -10.54
N ALA A 13 -5.11 -17.87 -11.16
CA ALA A 13 -3.78 -17.79 -10.58
C ALA A 13 -3.07 -16.44 -10.86
N TYR A 14 -3.83 -15.34 -11.01
CA TYR A 14 -3.29 -13.99 -11.07
C TYR A 14 -2.61 -13.70 -9.74
N TYR A 15 -1.33 -14.06 -9.67
CA TYR A 15 -0.49 -13.81 -8.52
C TYR A 15 -0.49 -12.30 -8.32
N PRO A 16 -0.94 -11.78 -7.16
CA PRO A 16 -0.79 -10.36 -6.90
C PRO A 16 0.69 -10.05 -7.08
N PRO A 17 1.06 -8.99 -7.81
CA PRO A 17 2.45 -8.63 -8.00
C PRO A 17 3.07 -8.57 -6.60
N ALA A 18 4.00 -9.50 -6.35
CA ALA A 18 4.61 -9.64 -5.05
C ALA A 18 5.14 -8.25 -4.66
N PRO A 19 4.85 -7.76 -3.44
CA PRO A 19 5.20 -6.41 -3.06
C PRO A 19 6.70 -6.24 -3.28
N THR A 20 7.05 -5.38 -4.23
CA THR A 20 8.43 -5.00 -4.54
C THR A 20 9.12 -4.59 -3.24
N GLY A 21 10.43 -4.84 -3.12
CA GLY A 21 11.18 -4.58 -1.88
C GLY A 21 10.99 -3.15 -1.34
N LEU A 22 10.74 -2.19 -2.23
CA LEU A 22 10.35 -0.82 -1.91
C LEU A 22 9.04 -0.71 -1.11
N THR A 23 7.99 -1.44 -1.53
CA THR A 23 6.71 -1.51 -0.83
C THR A 23 6.85 -2.11 0.56
N ARG A 24 7.77 -3.09 0.72
CA ARG A 24 8.07 -3.70 2.02
C ARG A 24 8.85 -2.75 2.92
N PHE A 25 9.83 -2.04 2.37
CA PHE A 25 10.62 -1.02 3.08
C PHE A 25 9.76 0.15 3.59
N MET A 26 8.84 0.64 2.74
CA MET A 26 7.85 1.64 3.14
C MET A 26 6.93 1.14 4.27
N ARG A 27 6.70 -0.18 4.37
CA ARG A 27 5.90 -0.77 5.45
C ARG A 27 6.71 -1.01 6.73
N THR A 28 8.03 -1.20 6.67
CA THR A 28 8.87 -1.48 7.86
C THR A 28 9.55 -0.25 8.46
N CYS A 29 9.65 0.86 7.73
CA CYS A 29 10.30 2.07 8.24
C CYS A 29 9.48 2.71 9.37
N LEU A 30 9.94 2.57 10.61
CA LEU A 30 9.28 3.13 11.81
C LEU A 30 9.16 4.66 11.76
N VAL A 31 10.17 5.35 11.22
CA VAL A 31 10.13 6.81 11.01
C VAL A 31 9.00 7.20 10.05
N TRP A 32 8.83 6.43 8.98
CA TRP A 32 7.76 6.65 8.01
C TRP A 32 6.37 6.30 8.56
N GLN A 33 6.27 5.26 9.38
CA GLN A 33 5.03 4.93 10.10
C GLN A 33 4.62 6.05 11.06
N LEU A 34 5.55 6.60 11.84
CA LEU A 34 5.29 7.72 12.75
C LEU A 34 4.84 8.98 12.01
N TYR A 35 5.50 9.32 10.90
CA TYR A 35 5.08 10.44 10.05
C TYR A 35 3.63 10.28 9.56
N ARG A 36 3.27 9.10 9.03
CA ARG A 36 1.89 8.84 8.58
C ARG A 36 0.89 8.85 9.74
N PHE A 37 1.27 8.33 10.91
CA PHE A 37 0.44 8.39 12.10
C PHE A 37 0.14 9.86 12.47
N VAL A 38 1.16 10.70 12.60
CA VAL A 38 0.98 12.13 12.92
C VAL A 38 0.17 12.84 11.84
N ALA A 39 0.45 12.61 10.56
CA ALA A 39 -0.27 13.23 9.45
C ALA A 39 -1.78 12.89 9.45
N ILE A 40 -2.14 11.63 9.74
CA ILE A 40 -3.54 11.21 9.84
C ILE A 40 -4.23 11.87 11.04
N ASN A 41 -3.58 11.87 12.22
CA ASN A 41 -4.12 12.49 13.43
C ASN A 41 -4.35 14.00 13.24
N ILE A 42 -3.43 14.71 12.60
CA ILE A 42 -3.58 16.14 12.28
C ILE A 42 -4.73 16.36 11.30
N LYS A 43 -4.87 15.52 10.27
CA LYS A 43 -5.97 15.64 9.30
C LYS A 43 -7.34 15.43 9.94
N MET A 44 -7.47 14.42 10.80
CA MET A 44 -8.70 14.17 11.58
C MET A 44 -9.01 15.35 12.49
N LEU A 45 -8.02 15.84 13.24
CA LEU A 45 -8.20 17.01 14.11
C LEU A 45 -8.64 18.24 13.32
N LYS A 46 -8.00 18.52 12.17
CA LYS A 46 -8.35 19.64 11.30
C LYS A 46 -9.76 19.51 10.70
N LEU A 47 -10.17 18.29 10.35
CA LEU A 47 -11.52 18.01 9.87
C LEU A 47 -12.57 18.30 10.94
N ILE A 48 -12.36 17.76 12.15
CA ILE A 48 -13.26 17.99 13.30
C ILE A 48 -13.32 19.47 13.65
N ALA A 49 -12.17 20.15 13.71
CA ALA A 49 -12.09 21.58 14.00
C ALA A 49 -12.83 22.44 12.95
N LYS A 50 -12.79 22.05 11.67
CA LYS A 50 -13.56 22.73 10.61
C LYS A 50 -15.05 22.42 10.65
N SER A 51 -15.44 21.25 11.14
CA SER A 51 -16.85 20.85 11.20
C SER A 51 -17.64 21.48 12.36
N HIS A 52 -16.94 22.03 13.36
CA HIS A 52 -17.53 22.65 14.56
C HIS A 52 -17.84 24.15 14.41
N HIS A 53 -17.70 24.72 13.21
CA HIS A 53 -18.12 26.07 12.84
C HIS A 53 -18.99 26.00 11.57
#